data_AF-A0A914JF41-F1
#
_entry.id   AF-A0A914JF41-F1
#
_cell.length_a   1.000
_cell.length_b   1.000
_cell.length_c   1.000
_cell.angle_alpha   90.00
_cell.angle_beta   90.00
_cell.angle_gamma   90.00
#
_symmetry.space_group_name_H-M   'P 1'
#
loop_
_entity.id
_entity.type
_entity.pdbx_description
1 polymer ?
#
loop_
_entity_poly.entity_id
_entity_poly.type
_entity_poly.pdbx_seq_one_letter_code
_entity_poly.pdbx_strand_id
1 'polypeptide(L)' 'MVENVNYDVRIVMTRIANCIKILESSLQPIYETTIIHAYSASAEFEVQELIKIEVMDEVASEVRNRIAETGE' A
#
# COMPACT_ATOMS: atom_id res chain seq x y z
N MET A 1 -14.29 -4.44 -26.02
CA MET A 1 -15.03 -3.30 -25.43
C MET A 1 -14.41 -3.06 -24.07
N VAL A 2 -13.75 -1.92 -23.84
CA VAL A 2 -13.21 -1.60 -22.50
C VAL A 2 -14.35 -0.96 -21.74
N GLU A 3 -14.89 -1.66 -20.74
CA GLU A 3 -15.93 -1.11 -19.88
C GLU A 3 -15.35 -0.01 -18.99
N ASN A 4 -16.16 1.02 -18.70
CA ASN A 4 -15.75 2.10 -17.81
C ASN A 4 -15.75 1.56 -16.36
N VAL A 5 -14.57 1.33 -15.82
CA VAL A 5 -14.37 0.91 -14.42
C VAL A 5 -14.79 2.06 -13.50
N ASN A 6 -15.63 1.81 -12.49
CA ASN A 6 -16.07 2.83 -11.53
C ASN A 6 -14.88 3.60 -10.91
N TYR A 7 -15.04 4.92 -10.68
CA TYR A 7 -14.06 5.77 -10.01
C TYR A 7 -13.50 5.16 -8.71
N ASP A 8 -14.37 4.65 -7.83
CA ASP A 8 -13.96 4.08 -6.54
C ASP A 8 -13.05 2.86 -6.74
N VAL A 9 -13.37 2.01 -7.72
CA VAL A 9 -12.51 0.87 -8.07
C VAL A 9 -11.15 1.33 -8.59
N ARG A 10 -11.11 2.38 -9.41
CA ARG A 10 -9.83 2.95 -9.88
C ARG A 10 -9.00 3.53 -8.74
N ILE A 11 -9.63 4.14 -7.73
CA ILE A 11 -8.95 4.66 -6.54
C ILE A 11 -8.36 3.51 -5.72
N VAL A 12 -9.12 2.44 -5.49
CA VAL A 12 -8.64 1.22 -4.81
C VAL A 12 -7.45 0.62 -5.57
N MET A 13 -7.54 0.47 -6.88
CA MET A 13 -6.45 -0.04 -7.72
C MET A 13 -5.20 0.85 -7.62
N THR A 14 -5.39 2.17 -7.64
CA THR A 14 -4.28 3.14 -7.51
C THR A 14 -3.62 3.03 -6.15
N ARG A 15 -4.39 2.89 -5.07
CA ARG A 15 -3.88 2.67 -3.71
C ARG A 15 -3.07 1.40 -3.60
N ILE A 16 -3.56 0.29 -4.17
CA ILE A 16 -2.81 -0.99 -4.20
C ILE A 16 -1.50 -0.82 -4.97
N ALA A 17 -1.52 -0.17 -6.14
CA ALA A 17 -0.31 0.07 -6.92
C ALA A 17 0.71 0.92 -6.16
N ASN A 18 0.27 1.93 -5.41
CA ASN A 18 1.14 2.72 -4.55
C ASN A 18 1.69 1.92 -3.37
N CYS A 19 0.88 1.05 -2.75
CA CYS A 19 1.34 0.14 -1.70
C CYS A 19 2.46 -0.80 -2.21
N ILE A 20 2.32 -1.35 -3.42
CA ILE A 20 3.37 -2.17 -4.05
C ILE A 20 4.66 -1.38 -4.22
N LYS A 21 4.58 -0.12 -4.67
CA LYS A 21 5.76 0.77 -4.78
C LYS A 21 6.40 1.06 -3.44
N ILE A 22 5.60 1.28 -2.39
CA ILE A 22 6.09 1.48 -1.03
C ILE A 22 6.92 0.28 -0.58
N LEU A 23 6.37 -0.93 -0.72
CA LEU A 23 7.06 -2.18 -0.35
C LEU A 23 8.35 -2.40 -1.16
N GLU A 24 8.30 -2.12 -2.47
CA GLU A 24 9.49 -2.20 -3.34
C GLU A 24 10.58 -1.22 -2.91
N SER A 25 10.21 0.05 -2.67
CA SER A 25 11.16 1.09 -2.24
C SER A 25 11.79 0.83 -0.87
N SER A 26 11.08 0.13 0.02
CA SER A 26 11.54 -0.22 1.36
C SER A 26 12.23 -1.60 1.43
N LEU A 27 12.43 -2.26 0.28
CA LEU A 27 12.99 -3.61 0.15
C LEU A 27 12.24 -4.67 0.98
N GLN A 28 10.94 -4.48 1.18
CA GLN A 28 10.09 -5.47 1.83
C GLN A 28 9.63 -6.54 0.82
N PRO A 29 9.55 -7.81 1.23
CA PRO A 29 8.97 -8.85 0.38
C PRO A 29 7.54 -8.50 -0.05
N ILE A 30 7.18 -8.84 -1.28
CA ILE A 30 5.85 -8.59 -1.85
C ILE A 30 5.09 -9.92 -1.94
N TYR A 31 4.25 -10.14 -0.94
CA TYR A 31 3.27 -11.22 -0.87
C TYR A 31 1.87 -10.66 -0.64
N GLU A 32 0.84 -11.49 -0.83
CA GLU A 32 -0.56 -11.09 -0.59
C GLU A 32 -0.76 -10.43 0.78
N THR A 33 -0.22 -11.04 1.85
CA THR A 33 -0.34 -10.53 3.23
C THR A 33 0.31 -9.16 3.40
N THR A 34 1.53 -8.98 2.88
CA THR A 34 2.23 -7.69 2.94
C THR A 34 1.50 -6.57 2.20
N ILE A 35 0.84 -6.88 1.07
CA ILE A 35 0.02 -5.92 0.32
C ILE A 35 -1.24 -5.57 1.14
N ILE A 36 -1.87 -6.54 1.80
CA ILE A 36 -3.02 -6.30 2.68
C ILE A 36 -2.63 -5.41 3.87
N HIS A 37 -1.48 -5.67 4.48
CA HIS A 37 -0.95 -4.83 5.57
C HIS A 37 -0.67 -3.41 5.09
N ALA A 38 -0.01 -3.25 3.94
CA ALA A 38 0.28 -1.94 3.34
C ALA A 38 -1.00 -1.19 2.96
N TYR A 39 -1.98 -1.87 2.37
CA TYR A 39 -3.27 -1.28 2.03
C TYR A 39 -3.98 -0.77 3.28
N SER A 40 -4.01 -1.59 4.34
CA SER A 40 -4.63 -1.24 5.63
C SER A 40 -3.91 -0.06 6.31
N ALA A 41 -2.58 -0.05 6.32
CA ALA A 41 -1.78 1.04 6.86
C ALA A 41 -1.94 2.35 6.04
N SER A 42 -2.12 2.23 4.73
CA SER A 42 -2.33 3.40 3.86
C SER A 42 -3.68 4.10 4.07
N ALA A 43 -4.65 3.46 4.73
CA ALA A 43 -6.04 3.92 4.80
C ALA A 43 -6.21 5.29 5.47
N GLU A 44 -5.24 5.72 6.28
CA GLU A 44 -5.22 7.03 6.95
C GLU A 44 -4.82 8.19 6.02
N PHE A 45 -4.29 7.88 4.82
CA PHE A 45 -3.81 8.86 3.85
C PHE A 45 -4.67 8.89 2.60
N GLU A 46 -4.80 10.06 1.98
CA GLU A 46 -5.39 10.15 0.64
C GLU A 46 -4.51 9.45 -0.39
N VAL A 47 -5.11 8.86 -1.44
CA VAL A 47 -4.36 8.03 -2.41
C VAL A 47 -3.22 8.78 -3.10
N GLN A 48 -3.38 10.09 -3.29
CA GLN A 48 -2.39 11.00 -3.87
C GLN A 48 -1.24 11.36 -2.92
N GLU A 49 -1.36 11.06 -1.62
CA GLU A 49 -0.32 11.32 -0.63
C GLU A 49 0.67 10.16 -0.53
N LEU A 50 0.26 8.95 -0.93
CA LEU A 50 1.08 7.74 -0.93
C LEU A 50 2.28 7.76 -1.88
N ILE A 51 2.49 8.87 -2.60
CA ILE A 51 3.67 9.10 -3.44
C ILE A 51 4.68 10.05 -2.78
N LYS A 52 4.33 10.64 -1.63
CA LYS A 52 5.22 11.49 -0.84
C LYS A 52 6.15 10.59 -0.03
N ILE A 53 7.45 10.87 -0.04
CA ILE A 53 8.47 10.01 0.59
C ILE A 53 8.17 9.82 2.08
N GLU A 54 7.79 10.89 2.77
CA GLU A 54 7.46 10.85 4.19
C GLU A 54 6.28 9.91 4.52
N VAL A 55 5.27 9.86 3.66
CA VAL A 55 4.11 8.96 3.81
C VAL A 55 4.50 7.52 3.45
N MET A 56 5.32 7.34 2.42
CA MET A 56 5.81 6.02 2.02
C MET A 56 6.63 5.37 3.16
N ASP A 57 7.51 6.14 3.80
CA ASP A 57 8.34 5.67 4.92
C ASP A 57 7.49 5.28 6.14
N GLU A 58 6.46 6.08 6.44
CA GLU A 58 5.51 5.82 7.53
C GLU A 58 4.73 4.52 7.31
N VAL A 59 4.13 4.36 6.12
CA VAL A 59 3.39 3.14 5.76
C VAL A 59 4.31 1.92 5.77
N ALA A 60 5.52 2.02 5.22
CA ALA A 60 6.48 0.91 5.23
C ALA A 60 6.88 0.52 6.67
N SER A 61 7.07 1.50 7.56
CA SER A 61 7.38 1.24 8.96
C SER A 61 6.26 0.52 9.68
N GLU A 62 5.01 0.93 9.47
CA GLU A 62 3.84 0.26 10.04
C GLU A 62 3.72 -1.19 9.54
N VAL A 63 3.96 -1.43 8.26
CA VAL A 63 3.95 -2.79 7.70
C VAL A 63 5.03 -3.66 8.35
N ARG A 64 6.26 -3.14 8.53
CA ARG A 64 7.32 -3.89 9.22
C ARG A 64 6.94 -4.27 10.64
N ASN A 65 6.32 -3.35 11.38
CA ASN A 65 5.87 -3.60 12.74
C ASN A 65 4.80 -4.71 12.77
N ARG A 66 3.81 -4.64 11.88
CA ARG A 66 2.75 -5.66 11.79
C ARG A 66 3.28 -7.04 11.45
N ILE A 67 4.20 -7.16 10.49
CA ILE A 67 4.82 -8.43 10.13
C ILE A 67 5.59 -9.01 11.32
N ALA A 68 6.32 -8.17 12.06
CA ALA A 68 7.05 -8.59 13.25
C ALA A 68 6.12 -9.07 14.38
N GLU A 69 4.92 -8.50 14.49
CA GLU A 69 3.89 -8.93 15.45
C GLU A 69 3.20 -10.24 15.05
N THR A 70 2.98 -10.48 13.75
CA THR A 70 2.32 -11.69 13.24
C THR A 70 3.27 -12.87 13.07
N GLY A 71 4.59 -12.63 13.05
CA GLY A 71 5.61 -13.67 12.92
C GLY A 71 5.73 -14.26 11.51
N GLU A 72 5.30 -13.52 10.49
CA GLU A 72 5.50 -13.84 9.07
C GLU A 72 6.94 -13.57 8.60
#